data_AF-L8GJ10-F1
#
_entry.id   AF-L8GJ10-F1
#
_cell.length_a   1.000
_cell.length_b   1.000
_cell.length_c   1.000
_cell.angle_alpha   90.00
_cell.angle_beta   90.00
_cell.angle_gamma   90.00
#
_symmetry.space_group_name_H-M   'P 1'
#
loop_
_entity.id
_entity.type
_entity.pdbx_description
1 polymer ?
#
loop_
_entity_poly.entity_id
_entity_poly.type
_entity_poly.pdbx_seq_one_letter_code
_entity_poly.pdbx_strand_id
1 'polypeptide(L)'
;MSSTTPVPAPGLAMMYQVQAPAYEAARAYAPTTTYSTPTTPPTFTPADLVAAAARKRAIIADLPAACAHCGASFAGVASGPCVVELKGGEIVAYCKAAGGCGRSQVLFVQPDLNMPEYEQVCVFEADPDHPAPPPAMAALVGPQPDAPCRRCERLYRDHPQGYDTNGWRVSRQVPQPFPEGWPTWQPATKSWS
;
A
#
# COMPACT_ATOMS: atom_id res chain seq x y z
N MET A 1 -7.34 25.33 -33.51
CA MET A 1 -7.20 25.52 -32.05
C MET A 1 -5.96 24.75 -31.64
N SER A 2 -4.84 25.45 -31.45
CA SER A 2 -3.56 24.83 -31.16
C SER A 2 -3.48 24.51 -29.66
N SER A 3 -3.56 23.23 -29.31
CA SER A 3 -3.29 22.76 -27.95
C SER A 3 -1.79 22.77 -27.72
N THR A 4 -1.30 23.77 -27.00
CA THR A 4 0.08 23.82 -26.54
C THR A 4 0.17 23.05 -25.23
N THR A 5 0.65 21.80 -25.31
CA THR A 5 1.04 21.04 -24.11
C THR A 5 2.25 21.73 -23.46
N PRO A 6 2.25 22.00 -22.14
CA PRO A 6 3.40 22.60 -21.49
C PRO A 6 4.58 21.61 -21.48
N VAL A 7 5.77 22.08 -21.88
CA VAL A 7 7.02 21.31 -21.73
C VAL A 7 7.51 21.50 -20.29
N PRO A 8 7.62 20.43 -19.47
CA PRO A 8 8.08 20.55 -18.09
C PRO A 8 9.61 20.75 -18.02
N ALA A 9 10.05 21.52 -17.02
CA ALA A 9 11.45 21.85 -16.78
C ALA A 9 12.33 20.60 -16.50
N PRO A 10 13.63 20.63 -16.84
CA PRO A 10 14.46 19.44 -16.85
C PRO A 10 14.82 18.99 -15.42
N GLY A 11 14.57 17.71 -15.12
CA GLY A 11 15.39 16.95 -14.16
C GLY A 11 14.72 16.41 -12.90
N LEU A 12 13.75 17.12 -12.30
CA LEU A 12 13.18 16.76 -10.98
C LEU A 12 11.67 16.43 -10.97
N ALA A 13 10.90 16.83 -11.98
CA ALA A 13 9.44 16.63 -11.99
C ALA A 13 8.94 15.35 -12.70
N MET A 14 9.73 14.79 -13.62
CA MET A 14 9.28 13.69 -14.47
C MET A 14 9.02 12.38 -13.70
N MET A 15 9.82 12.07 -12.66
CA MET A 15 9.73 10.80 -11.93
C MET A 15 8.41 10.67 -11.15
N TYR A 16 8.01 11.70 -10.43
CA TYR A 16 6.73 11.69 -9.72
C TYR A 16 5.55 11.64 -10.69
N GLN A 17 5.62 12.36 -11.82
CA GLN A 17 4.55 12.38 -12.81
C GLN A 17 4.34 11.02 -13.48
N VAL A 18 5.40 10.33 -13.89
CA VAL A 18 5.27 9.01 -14.56
C VAL A 18 4.86 7.89 -13.61
N GLN A 19 4.99 8.10 -12.30
CA GLN A 19 4.58 7.15 -11.27
C GLN A 19 3.22 7.49 -10.64
N ALA A 20 2.74 8.73 -10.79
CA ALA A 20 1.47 9.19 -10.21
C ALA A 20 0.29 8.27 -10.53
N PRO A 21 0.10 7.76 -11.77
CA PRO A 21 -1.01 6.85 -12.07
C PRO A 21 -0.98 5.55 -11.26
N ALA A 22 0.21 5.05 -10.90
CA ALA A 22 0.33 3.84 -10.10
C ALA A 22 -0.09 4.09 -8.64
N TYR A 23 0.35 5.20 -8.05
CA TYR A 23 0.02 5.57 -6.68
C TYR A 23 -1.43 6.07 -6.51
N GLU A 24 -1.97 6.79 -7.48
CA GLU A 24 -3.38 7.19 -7.50
C GLU A 24 -4.29 5.97 -7.57
N ALA A 25 -3.96 5.00 -8.44
CA ALA A 25 -4.68 3.73 -8.48
C ALA A 25 -4.57 3.00 -7.13
N ALA A 26 -3.38 2.93 -6.52
CA ALA A 26 -3.19 2.31 -5.22
C ALA A 26 -4.09 2.92 -4.13
N ARG A 27 -4.20 4.25 -4.10
CA ARG A 27 -5.09 4.97 -3.16
C ARG A 27 -6.56 4.66 -3.39
N ALA A 28 -6.99 4.45 -4.64
CA ALA A 28 -8.36 4.08 -4.94
C ALA A 28 -8.74 2.68 -4.41
N TYR A 29 -7.75 1.81 -4.18
CA TYR A 29 -7.96 0.46 -3.62
C TYR A 29 -7.75 0.39 -2.10
N ALA A 30 -7.40 1.50 -1.44
CA ALA A 30 -7.12 1.50 -0.01
C ALA A 30 -8.39 1.19 0.79
N PRO A 31 -8.34 0.29 1.80
CA PRO A 31 -9.49 -0.02 2.63
C PRO A 31 -9.95 1.22 3.39
N THR A 32 -11.26 1.46 3.42
CA THR A 32 -11.86 2.47 4.29
C THR A 32 -12.16 1.87 5.66
N THR A 33 -12.09 2.71 6.69
CA THR A 33 -12.27 2.30 8.09
C THR A 33 -13.44 3.06 8.70
N THR A 34 -14.26 2.36 9.49
CA THR A 34 -15.25 3.00 10.35
C THR A 34 -14.65 3.28 11.73
N TYR A 35 -15.24 4.21 12.47
CA TYR A 35 -14.92 4.38 13.88
C TYR A 35 -15.50 3.23 14.70
N SER A 36 -14.81 2.82 15.76
CA SER A 36 -15.35 1.87 16.72
C SER A 36 -16.46 2.48 17.57
N THR A 37 -17.25 1.60 18.19
CA THR A 37 -18.20 1.95 19.25
C THR A 37 -17.83 1.16 20.52
N PRO A 38 -18.45 1.47 21.68
CA PRO A 38 -18.22 0.71 22.91
C PRO A 38 -18.51 -0.81 22.79
N THR A 39 -19.31 -1.22 21.81
CA THR A 39 -19.75 -2.61 21.63
C THR A 39 -19.35 -3.20 20.28
N THR A 40 -18.74 -2.42 19.39
CA THR A 40 -18.33 -2.90 18.06
C THR A 40 -16.94 -2.38 17.69
N PRO A 41 -16.04 -3.23 17.16
CA PRO A 41 -14.74 -2.78 16.68
C PRO A 41 -14.88 -1.91 15.41
N PRO A 42 -13.81 -1.22 15.00
CA PRO A 42 -13.72 -0.65 13.67
C PRO A 42 -13.94 -1.75 12.61
N THR A 43 -14.70 -1.44 11.56
CA THR A 43 -14.87 -2.34 10.41
C THR A 43 -14.09 -1.81 9.22
N PHE A 44 -13.56 -2.71 8.41
CA PHE A 44 -12.75 -2.41 7.24
C PHE A 44 -13.47 -2.89 5.99
N THR A 45 -13.57 -2.03 4.98
CA THR A 45 -13.99 -2.49 3.64
C THR A 45 -12.82 -3.21 3.00
N PRO A 46 -12.96 -4.48 2.55
CA PRO A 46 -11.92 -5.15 1.79
C PRO A 46 -11.48 -4.35 0.56
N ALA A 47 -10.19 -4.40 0.25
CA ALA A 47 -9.68 -3.88 -1.02
C ALA A 47 -10.39 -4.58 -2.19
N ASP A 48 -10.67 -3.84 -3.27
CA ASP A 48 -11.25 -4.41 -4.49
C ASP A 48 -10.17 -5.18 -5.27
N LEU A 49 -9.98 -6.44 -4.90
CA LEU A 49 -8.97 -7.31 -5.51
C LEU A 49 -9.30 -7.67 -6.96
N VAL A 50 -10.57 -7.62 -7.37
CA VAL A 50 -10.96 -7.90 -8.76
C VAL A 50 -10.51 -6.75 -9.67
N ALA A 51 -10.77 -5.51 -9.28
CA ALA A 51 -10.30 -4.33 -10.00
C ALA A 51 -8.77 -4.25 -10.01
N ALA A 52 -8.11 -4.51 -8.87
CA ALA A 52 -6.66 -4.53 -8.78
C ALA A 52 -6.04 -5.60 -9.69
N ALA A 53 -6.61 -6.81 -9.74
CA ALA A 53 -6.15 -7.88 -10.63
C ALA A 53 -6.31 -7.48 -12.11
N ALA A 54 -7.45 -6.89 -12.49
CA ALA A 54 -7.67 -6.41 -13.85
C ALA A 54 -6.65 -5.34 -14.25
N ARG A 55 -6.35 -4.39 -13.35
CA ARG A 55 -5.32 -3.37 -13.53
C ARG A 55 -3.93 -3.98 -13.71
N LYS A 56 -3.56 -4.94 -12.85
CA LYS A 56 -2.27 -5.65 -12.94
C LYS A 56 -2.12 -6.36 -14.29
N ARG A 57 -3.17 -7.06 -14.76
CA ARG A 57 -3.19 -7.70 -16.09
C ARG A 57 -3.02 -6.70 -17.23
N ALA A 58 -3.72 -5.57 -17.17
CA ALA A 58 -3.60 -4.53 -18.19
C ALA A 58 -2.17 -3.96 -18.27
N ILE A 59 -1.51 -3.76 -17.13
CA ILE A 59 -0.11 -3.32 -17.08
C ILE A 59 0.81 -4.38 -17.69
N ILE A 60 0.64 -5.65 -17.32
CA ILE A 60 1.44 -6.76 -17.86
C ILE A 60 1.27 -6.90 -19.38
N ALA A 61 0.06 -6.67 -19.89
CA ALA A 61 -0.23 -6.71 -21.32
C ALA A 61 0.42 -5.55 -22.11
N ASP A 62 0.66 -4.41 -21.44
CA ASP A 62 1.22 -3.19 -22.05
C ASP A 62 2.44 -2.69 -21.27
N LEU A 63 3.46 -3.55 -21.16
CA LEU A 63 4.70 -3.19 -20.49
C LEU A 63 5.52 -2.18 -21.32
N PRO A 64 6.14 -1.18 -20.67
CA PRO A 64 6.94 -0.19 -21.38
C PRO A 64 8.14 -0.85 -22.07
N ALA A 65 8.38 -0.48 -23.33
CA ALA A 65 9.52 -0.96 -24.11
C ALA A 65 10.81 -0.12 -23.90
N ALA A 66 10.70 1.02 -23.24
CA ALA A 66 11.81 1.96 -23.02
C ALA A 66 11.65 2.72 -21.71
N CYS A 67 12.75 3.32 -21.25
CA CYS A 67 12.75 4.15 -20.06
C CYS A 67 11.98 5.44 -20.27
N ALA A 68 10.95 5.70 -19.45
CA ALA A 68 10.20 6.95 -19.47
C ALA A 68 11.05 8.22 -19.15
N HIS A 69 12.24 8.05 -18.57
CA HIS A 69 13.12 9.17 -18.23
C HIS A 69 14.10 9.55 -19.33
N CYS A 70 14.78 8.57 -19.93
CA CYS A 70 15.85 8.82 -20.89
C CYS A 70 15.61 8.20 -22.27
N GLY A 71 14.47 7.54 -22.49
CA GLY A 71 14.12 6.90 -23.76
C GLY A 71 14.95 5.67 -24.11
N ALA A 72 15.90 5.27 -23.25
CA ALA A 72 16.73 4.10 -23.51
C ALA A 72 15.88 2.84 -23.63
N SER A 73 16.08 2.11 -24.72
CA SER A 73 15.37 0.87 -25.02
C SER A 73 15.66 -0.20 -23.98
N PHE A 74 14.65 -0.98 -23.62
CA PHE A 74 14.78 -2.17 -22.79
C PHE A 74 15.09 -3.43 -23.61
N ALA A 75 15.06 -3.36 -24.94
CA ALA A 75 15.41 -4.47 -25.80
C ALA A 75 16.90 -4.83 -25.66
N GLY A 76 17.20 -6.13 -25.56
CA GLY A 76 18.58 -6.64 -25.59
C GLY A 76 19.40 -6.35 -24.32
N VAL A 77 18.79 -5.95 -23.21
CA VAL A 77 19.50 -5.68 -21.96
C VAL A 77 20.03 -6.99 -21.34
N ALA A 78 21.35 -7.16 -21.38
CA ALA A 78 22.03 -8.39 -20.94
C ALA A 78 21.94 -8.65 -19.43
N SER A 79 21.73 -7.61 -18.60
CA SER A 79 21.63 -7.70 -17.14
C SER A 79 20.26 -8.18 -16.63
N GLY A 80 19.43 -8.72 -17.53
CA GLY A 80 18.10 -9.27 -17.24
C GLY A 80 16.95 -8.31 -17.56
N PRO A 81 15.72 -8.69 -17.20
CA PRO A 81 14.55 -7.89 -17.53
C PRO A 81 14.60 -6.52 -16.84
N CYS A 82 14.21 -5.49 -17.59
CA CYS A 82 14.06 -4.14 -17.06
C CYS A 82 12.75 -3.97 -16.30
N VAL A 83 11.72 -4.76 -16.62
CA VAL A 83 10.47 -4.80 -15.86
C VAL A 83 10.45 -6.05 -14.98
N VAL A 84 10.22 -5.87 -13.69
CA VAL A 84 10.18 -6.96 -12.70
C VAL A 84 9.08 -6.72 -11.67
N GLU A 85 8.62 -7.80 -11.05
CA GLU A 85 7.83 -7.74 -9.81
C GLU A 85 8.76 -7.80 -8.60
N LEU A 86 8.56 -6.90 -7.64
CA LEU A 86 9.26 -6.90 -6.36
C LEU A 86 8.57 -7.84 -5.36
N LYS A 87 9.24 -8.13 -4.24
CA LYS A 87 8.70 -9.01 -3.19
C LYS A 87 7.36 -8.52 -2.61
N GLY A 88 7.12 -7.20 -2.62
CA GLY A 88 5.85 -6.60 -2.17
C GLY A 88 4.73 -6.65 -3.22
N GLY A 89 5.00 -7.22 -4.41
CA GLY A 89 4.04 -7.31 -5.50
C GLY A 89 4.00 -6.06 -6.39
N GLU A 90 4.85 -5.06 -6.13
CA GLU A 90 4.98 -3.89 -7.00
C GLU A 90 5.61 -4.28 -8.32
N ILE A 91 5.06 -3.78 -9.42
CA ILE A 91 5.66 -3.91 -10.74
C ILE A 91 6.46 -2.64 -11.01
N VAL A 92 7.76 -2.82 -11.29
CA VAL A 92 8.67 -1.70 -11.54
C VAL A 92 9.42 -1.88 -12.85
N ALA A 93 9.56 -0.80 -13.60
CA ALA A 93 10.48 -0.70 -14.72
C ALA A 93 11.76 0.03 -14.28
N TYR A 94 12.89 -0.67 -14.24
CA TYR A 94 14.20 -0.13 -13.87
C TYR A 94 15.13 -0.03 -15.08
N CYS A 95 15.67 1.16 -15.33
CA CYS A 95 16.52 1.41 -16.49
C CYS A 95 17.93 0.85 -16.29
N LYS A 96 18.20 -0.32 -16.89
CA LYS A 96 19.51 -1.01 -16.89
C LYS A 96 20.23 -0.96 -18.24
N ALA A 97 19.71 -0.21 -19.21
CA ALA A 97 20.33 -0.09 -20.53
C ALA A 97 21.76 0.48 -20.41
N ALA A 98 22.63 0.12 -21.34
CA ALA A 98 23.97 0.71 -21.42
C ALA A 98 23.85 2.23 -21.65
N GLY A 99 24.45 3.04 -20.78
CA GLY A 99 24.27 4.50 -20.78
C GLY A 99 22.89 4.97 -20.26
N GLY A 100 22.11 4.07 -19.67
CA GLY A 100 20.81 4.37 -19.07
C GLY A 100 20.93 5.23 -17.80
N CYS A 101 19.81 5.81 -17.39
CA CYS A 101 19.78 6.76 -16.26
C CYS A 101 19.70 6.11 -14.87
N GLY A 102 19.59 4.77 -14.78
CA GLY A 102 19.50 4.05 -13.50
C GLY A 102 18.26 4.34 -12.66
N ARG A 103 17.22 4.97 -13.24
CA ARG A 103 15.96 5.31 -12.54
C ARG A 103 14.91 4.22 -12.69
N SER A 104 14.03 4.10 -11.68
CA SER A 104 12.84 3.25 -11.69
C SER A 104 11.57 4.05 -11.98
N GLN A 105 10.59 3.35 -12.56
CA GLN A 105 9.19 3.76 -12.62
C GLN A 105 8.35 2.66 -11.98
N VAL A 106 7.53 3.03 -11.00
CA VAL A 106 6.49 2.17 -10.45
C VAL A 106 5.32 2.15 -11.43
N LEU A 107 4.95 0.95 -11.88
CA LEU A 107 3.83 0.72 -12.80
C LEU A 107 2.58 0.25 -12.06
N PHE A 108 2.78 -0.54 -11.00
CA PHE A 108 1.72 -1.10 -10.17
C PHE A 108 2.17 -1.10 -8.71
N VAL A 109 1.25 -0.78 -7.80
CA VAL A 109 1.41 -0.96 -6.36
C VAL A 109 0.35 -1.95 -5.92
N GLN A 110 0.77 -3.01 -5.24
CA GLN A 110 -0.16 -4.01 -4.74
C GLN A 110 -0.99 -3.43 -3.59
N PRO A 111 -2.32 -3.68 -3.55
CA PRO A 111 -3.13 -3.34 -2.38
C PRO A 111 -2.61 -4.04 -1.12
N ASP A 112 -2.74 -3.40 0.05
CA ASP A 112 -2.50 -4.07 1.31
C ASP A 112 -3.60 -5.12 1.53
N LEU A 113 -3.19 -6.36 1.75
CA LEU A 113 -4.09 -7.49 1.97
C LEU A 113 -4.29 -7.80 3.46
N ASN A 114 -3.58 -7.12 4.34
CA ASN A 114 -3.69 -7.38 5.77
C ASN A 114 -4.89 -6.62 6.33
N MET A 115 -5.86 -7.37 6.84
CA MET A 115 -7.00 -6.82 7.54
C MET A 115 -6.82 -7.03 9.05
N PRO A 116 -6.94 -5.99 9.87
CA PRO A 116 -6.86 -6.15 11.31
C PRO A 116 -8.09 -6.88 11.83
N GLU A 117 -7.86 -7.92 12.63
CA GLU A 117 -8.87 -8.42 13.56
C GLU A 117 -8.71 -7.73 14.90
N TYR A 118 -9.83 -7.45 15.56
CA TYR A 118 -9.86 -6.74 16.83
C TYR A 118 -10.31 -7.63 17.96
N GLU A 119 -9.74 -7.37 19.13
CA GLU A 119 -10.26 -7.88 20.39
C GLU A 119 -10.51 -6.72 21.35
N GLN A 120 -11.46 -6.91 22.25
CA GLN A 120 -11.77 -5.93 23.29
C GLN A 120 -11.00 -6.25 24.55
N VAL A 121 -10.23 -5.29 25.05
CA VAL A 121 -9.35 -5.50 26.20
C VAL A 121 -9.54 -4.45 27.28
N CYS A 122 -9.16 -4.81 28.49
CA CYS A 122 -8.98 -3.81 29.54
C CYS A 122 -7.72 -3.02 29.20
N VAL A 123 -7.87 -1.73 28.96
CA VAL A 123 -6.76 -0.82 28.65
C VAL A 123 -5.79 -0.59 29.84
N PHE A 124 -5.92 -1.34 30.95
CA PHE A 124 -4.97 -1.40 32.09
C PHE A 124 -4.37 -2.77 32.35
N GLU A 125 -4.79 -3.83 31.65
CA GLU A 125 -4.08 -5.09 31.71
C GLU A 125 -2.77 -4.89 30.94
N ALA A 126 -1.65 -4.82 31.67
CA ALA A 126 -0.33 -4.71 31.06
C ALA A 126 -0.07 -5.98 30.24
N ASP A 127 -0.03 -5.83 28.93
CA ASP A 127 0.33 -6.91 28.02
C ASP A 127 1.86 -6.96 27.90
N PRO A 128 2.54 -8.01 28.42
CA PRO A 128 3.98 -8.14 28.31
C PRO A 128 4.47 -8.38 26.87
N ASP A 129 3.57 -8.74 25.95
CA ASP A 129 3.89 -9.18 24.58
C ASP A 129 3.57 -8.14 23.49
N HIS A 130 3.17 -6.91 23.83
CA HIS A 130 2.82 -5.87 22.84
C HIS A 130 3.62 -4.56 22.97
N PRO A 131 4.57 -4.27 22.05
CA PRO A 131 5.12 -2.93 21.90
C PRO A 131 4.10 -1.98 21.25
N ALA A 132 4.15 -0.71 21.62
CA ALA A 132 3.27 0.34 21.10
C ALA A 132 3.22 0.36 19.55
N PRO A 133 2.06 0.62 18.92
CA PRO A 133 1.97 0.63 17.47
C PRO A 133 2.73 1.81 16.84
N PRO A 134 3.15 1.68 15.57
CA PRO A 134 3.85 2.74 14.86
C PRO A 134 2.98 4.00 14.67
N PRO A 135 3.61 5.19 14.56
CA PRO A 135 2.93 6.49 14.61
C PRO A 135 1.91 6.74 13.50
N ALA A 136 1.90 5.96 12.42
CA ALA A 136 0.91 6.07 11.35
C ALA A 136 -0.53 5.72 11.80
N MET A 137 -0.70 4.87 12.83
CA MET A 137 -2.02 4.56 13.40
C MET A 137 -2.47 5.58 14.46
N ALA A 138 -1.58 6.44 14.94
CA ALA A 138 -1.89 7.48 15.92
C ALA A 138 -2.67 8.67 15.33
N ALA A 139 -2.86 8.71 14.01
CA ALA A 139 -3.55 9.81 13.32
C ALA A 139 -5.10 9.70 13.35
N LEU A 140 -5.67 8.63 13.92
CA LEU A 140 -7.13 8.46 14.09
C LEU A 140 -7.70 9.21 15.32
N VAL A 141 -6.89 10.05 15.97
CA VAL A 141 -7.26 10.73 17.22
C VAL A 141 -8.26 11.85 16.93
N GLY A 142 -9.54 11.52 17.02
CA GLY A 142 -10.58 12.47 17.40
C GLY A 142 -10.34 13.00 18.83
N PRO A 143 -11.11 14.01 19.27
CA PRO A 143 -10.98 14.56 20.62
C PRO A 143 -11.04 13.44 21.67
N GLN A 144 -10.02 13.35 22.51
CA GLN A 144 -9.95 12.32 23.55
C GLN A 144 -11.13 12.51 24.50
N PRO A 145 -12.01 11.52 24.66
CA PRO A 145 -13.16 11.66 25.52
C PRO A 145 -12.73 11.69 26.99
N ASP A 146 -13.29 12.63 27.77
CA ASP A 146 -13.19 12.65 29.24
C ASP A 146 -13.95 11.48 29.91
N ALA A 147 -14.55 10.60 29.10
CA ALA A 147 -15.31 9.45 29.57
C ALA A 147 -14.38 8.31 30.06
N PRO A 148 -14.67 7.69 31.22
CA PRO A 148 -13.88 6.59 31.74
C PRO A 148 -14.07 5.29 30.93
N CYS A 149 -13.04 4.43 30.92
CA CYS A 149 -13.10 3.11 30.30
C CYS A 149 -14.22 2.25 30.90
N ARG A 150 -15.07 1.65 30.07
CA ARG A 150 -16.24 0.87 30.53
C ARG A 150 -15.92 -0.46 31.22
N ARG A 151 -14.67 -0.94 31.17
CA ARG A 151 -14.25 -2.20 31.82
C ARG A 151 -13.61 -1.99 33.20
N CYS A 152 -13.06 -0.81 33.48
CA CYS A 152 -12.24 -0.57 34.68
C CYS A 152 -12.38 0.84 35.30
N GLU A 153 -13.21 1.69 34.70
CA GLU A 153 -13.65 2.99 35.23
C GLU A 153 -12.57 4.09 35.34
N ARG A 154 -11.38 3.90 34.76
CA ARG A 154 -10.28 4.89 34.76
C ARG A 154 -10.20 5.70 33.45
N LEU A 155 -9.42 6.80 33.44
CA LEU A 155 -9.40 7.79 32.34
C LEU A 155 -8.50 7.40 31.16
N TYR A 156 -8.79 7.95 29.97
CA TYR A 156 -8.08 7.63 28.73
C TYR A 156 -6.55 7.83 28.79
N ARG A 157 -6.13 8.90 29.49
CA ARG A 157 -4.72 9.27 29.67
C ARG A 157 -3.90 8.27 30.49
N ASP A 158 -4.56 7.37 31.22
CA ASP A 158 -3.89 6.41 32.10
C ASP A 158 -3.64 5.05 31.40
N HIS A 159 -3.97 4.94 30.10
CA HIS A 159 -3.81 3.71 29.29
C HIS A 159 -2.46 3.67 28.52
N PRO A 160 -1.88 2.48 28.28
CA PRO A 160 -0.75 2.32 27.35
C PRO A 160 -1.18 2.66 25.91
N GLN A 161 -0.25 3.16 25.09
CA GLN A 161 -0.55 3.48 23.70
C GLN A 161 -0.71 2.20 22.86
N GLY A 162 -1.84 2.05 22.15
CA GLY A 162 -2.11 0.86 21.33
C GLY A 162 -3.57 0.44 21.18
N TYR A 163 -4.47 1.15 21.86
CA TYR A 163 -5.90 0.85 21.92
C TYR A 163 -6.69 2.10 21.51
N ASP A 164 -7.89 1.92 20.99
CA ASP A 164 -8.79 3.05 20.75
C ASP A 164 -9.56 3.47 22.02
N THR A 165 -10.32 4.57 21.93
CA THR A 165 -11.09 5.13 23.05
C THR A 165 -12.19 4.21 23.59
N ASN A 166 -12.49 3.12 22.88
CA ASN A 166 -13.49 2.12 23.25
C ASN A 166 -12.85 0.81 23.75
N GLY A 167 -11.51 0.75 23.86
CA GLY A 167 -10.79 -0.42 24.36
C GLY A 167 -10.61 -1.53 23.33
N TRP A 168 -10.71 -1.22 22.04
CA TRP A 168 -10.36 -2.16 20.96
C TRP A 168 -8.89 -2.02 20.60
N ARG A 169 -8.22 -3.16 20.41
CA ARG A 169 -6.90 -3.24 19.78
C ARG A 169 -6.89 -4.23 18.64
N VAL A 170 -5.94 -4.06 17.73
CA VAL A 170 -5.62 -5.09 16.73
C VAL A 170 -5.01 -6.27 17.47
N SER A 171 -5.68 -7.43 17.42
CA SER A 171 -5.17 -8.69 17.98
C SER A 171 -4.20 -9.36 17.01
N ARG A 172 -4.53 -9.34 15.72
CA ARG A 172 -3.70 -9.88 14.65
C ARG A 172 -4.02 -9.23 13.31
N GLN A 173 -3.05 -9.29 12.41
CA GLN A 173 -3.23 -8.99 10.99
C GLN A 173 -3.59 -10.27 10.26
N VAL A 174 -4.71 -10.26 9.54
CA VAL A 174 -5.19 -11.40 8.76
C VAL A 174 -4.97 -11.12 7.28
N PRO A 175 -4.04 -11.82 6.62
CA PRO A 175 -3.84 -11.67 5.19
C PRO A 175 -5.05 -12.23 4.43
N GLN A 176 -5.64 -11.41 3.58
CA GLN A 176 -6.65 -11.83 2.63
C GLN A 176 -5.99 -12.62 1.50
N PRO A 177 -6.56 -13.76 1.06
CA PRO A 177 -6.03 -14.48 -0.08
C PRO A 177 -6.21 -13.65 -1.36
N PHE A 178 -5.25 -13.76 -2.27
CA PHE A 178 -5.46 -13.26 -3.63
C PHE A 178 -6.60 -14.03 -4.30
N PRO A 179 -7.36 -13.38 -5.20
CA PRO A 179 -8.34 -14.07 -6.02
C PRO A 179 -7.64 -15.07 -6.94
N GLU A 180 -8.38 -16.10 -7.35
CA GLU A 180 -7.90 -17.07 -8.32
C GLU A 180 -7.41 -16.38 -9.62
N GLY A 181 -6.28 -16.87 -10.14
CA GLY A 181 -5.66 -16.30 -11.34
C GLY A 181 -5.01 -14.93 -11.14
N TRP A 182 -4.64 -14.57 -9.92
CA TRP A 182 -3.84 -13.36 -9.67
C TRP A 182 -2.52 -13.42 -10.46
N PRO A 183 -2.22 -12.43 -11.33
CA PRO A 183 -1.02 -12.47 -12.15
C PRO A 183 0.22 -12.46 -11.27
N THR A 184 1.13 -13.39 -11.52
CA THR A 184 2.34 -13.54 -10.70
C THR A 184 3.58 -13.62 -11.57
N TRP A 185 4.62 -12.89 -11.21
CA TRP A 185 5.93 -13.01 -11.83
C TRP A 185 6.60 -14.31 -11.44
N GLN A 186 7.15 -15.01 -12.43
CA GLN A 186 7.91 -16.24 -12.27
C GLN A 186 9.41 -15.90 -12.42
N PRO A 187 10.19 -15.79 -11.33
CA PRO A 187 11.58 -15.37 -11.40
C PRO A 187 12.47 -16.35 -12.20
N ALA A 188 12.13 -17.65 -12.14
CA ALA A 188 12.88 -18.70 -12.81
C ALA A 188 12.78 -18.60 -14.34
N THR A 189 11.58 -18.35 -14.87
CA THR A 189 11.32 -18.23 -16.31
C THR A 189 11.35 -16.78 -16.80
N LYS A 190 11.43 -15.81 -15.88
CA LYS A 190 11.36 -14.37 -16.16
C LYS A 190 10.11 -14.01 -16.97
N SER A 191 8.98 -14.60 -16.60
CA SER A 191 7.70 -14.45 -17.30
C SER A 191 6.56 -14.24 -16.31
N TRP A 192 5.40 -13.80 -16.81
CA TRP A 192 4.18 -13.69 -16.02
C TRP A 192 3.34 -14.97 -16.21
N SER A 193 2.75 -15.45 -15.12
CA SER A 193 1.75 -16.53 -15.10
C SER A 193 0.38 -15.99 -14.70
#